data_AF-A0A0F5I2B5-F1
#
_entry.id   AF-A0A0F5I2B5-F1
#
_cell.length_a   1.000
_cell.length_b   1.000
_cell.length_c   1.000
_cell.angle_alpha   90.00
_cell.angle_beta   90.00
_cell.angle_gamma   90.00
#
_symmetry.space_group_name_H-M   'P 1'
#
loop_
_entity.id
_entity.type
_entity.pdbx_description
1 polymer ?
#
loop_
_entity_poly.entity_id
_entity_poly.type
_entity_poly.pdbx_seq_one_letter_code
_entity_poly.pdbx_strand_id
1 'polypeptide(L)' 'MKQLFKRNKTAVLVAFIIILLIAGWLDIRYKGLFFQLLPESVQSYVTDNI' A
#
# COMPACT_ATOMS: atom_id res chain seq x y z
N MET A 1 24.50 -12.85 22.16
CA MET A 1 23.11 -12.30 22.13
C MET A 1 22.95 -10.95 21.43
N LYS A 2 23.97 -10.33 20.81
CA LYS A 2 23.85 -9.00 20.15
C LYS A 2 23.29 -9.04 18.72
N GLN A 3 23.20 -10.20 18.08
CA GLN A 3 22.83 -10.31 16.65
C GLN A 3 21.33 -10.57 16.40
N LEU A 4 20.63 -11.15 17.37
CA LEU A 4 19.19 -11.45 17.25
C LEU A 4 18.34 -10.16 17.21
N PHE A 5 18.72 -9.12 17.95
CA PHE A 5 18.04 -7.82 17.93
C PHE A 5 18.24 -7.03 16.62
N LYS A 6 19.35 -7.22 15.90
CA LYS A 6 19.57 -6.60 14.58
C LYS A 6 18.71 -7.27 13.50
N ARG A 7 18.53 -8.60 13.59
CA ARG A 7 17.74 -9.38 12.62
C ARG A 7 16.24 -9.06 12.68
N ASN A 8 15.70 -8.77 13.86
CA ASN A 8 14.30 -8.38 14.01
C ASN A 8 14.00 -6.96 13.50
N LYS A 9 14.93 -6.00 13.60
CA LYS A 9 14.71 -4.65 13.06
C LYS A 9 14.51 -4.65 11.55
N THR A 10 15.31 -5.44 10.82
CA THR A 10 15.15 -5.60 9.37
C THR A 10 13.84 -6.28 9.02
N ALA A 11 13.43 -7.32 9.77
CA ALA A 11 12.15 -7.99 9.56
C ALA A 11 10.94 -7.07 9.78
N VAL A 12 10.98 -6.22 10.81
CA VAL A 12 9.94 -5.21 11.08
C VAL A 12 9.88 -4.18 9.95
N LEU A 13 11.03 -3.74 9.44
CA LEU A 13 11.11 -2.76 8.34
C LEU A 13 10.54 -3.35 7.04
N VAL A 14 10.88 -4.60 6.73
CA VAL A 14 10.31 -5.33 5.59
C VAL A 14 8.81 -5.53 5.74
N ALA A 15 8.33 -5.91 6.92
CA ALA A 15 6.91 -6.04 7.19
C ALA A 15 6.16 -4.71 7.01
N PHE A 16 6.75 -3.58 7.44
CA PHE A 16 6.19 -2.26 7.26
C PHE A 16 6.07 -1.87 5.78
N ILE A 17 7.10 -2.16 4.97
CA ILE A 17 7.08 -1.93 3.52
C ILE A 17 5.99 -2.79 2.85
N ILE A 18 5.85 -4.06 3.23
CA ILE A 18 4.81 -4.95 2.70
C ILE A 18 3.41 -4.42 3.05
N ILE A 19 3.20 -3.96 4.28
CA ILE A 19 1.93 -3.36 4.71
C ILE A 19 1.64 -2.08 3.89
N LEU A 20 2.64 -1.24 3.62
CA LEU A 20 2.48 -0.05 2.77
C LEU A 20 2.16 -0.41 1.32
N LEU A 21 2.78 -1.46 0.77
CA LEU A 21 2.49 -1.95 -0.58
C LEU A 21 1.07 -2.51 -0.68
N ILE A 22 0.65 -3.31 0.31
CA ILE A 22 -0.72 -3.85 0.35
C ILE A 22 -1.72 -2.73 0.56
N ALA A 23 -1.47 -1.79 1.47
CA ALA A 23 -2.34 -0.64 1.70
C ALA A 23 -2.45 0.24 0.44
N GLY A 24 -1.33 0.52 -0.24
CA GLY A 24 -1.33 1.26 -1.49
C GLY A 24 -2.06 0.51 -2.61
N TRP A 25 -1.84 -0.79 -2.74
CA TRP A 25 -2.58 -1.63 -3.69
C TRP A 25 -4.07 -1.63 -3.40
N LEU A 26 -4.45 -1.77 -2.13
CA LEU A 26 -5.83 -1.82 -1.68
C LEU A 26 -6.53 -0.47 -1.89
N ASP A 27 -5.83 0.64 -1.63
CA ASP A 27 -6.31 2.00 -1.86
C ASP A 27 -6.53 2.28 -3.36
N ILE A 28 -5.63 1.79 -4.21
CA ILE A 28 -5.75 1.87 -5.69
C ILE A 28 -6.93 1.02 -6.19
N ARG A 29 -7.13 -0.19 -5.64
CA ARG A 29 -8.09 -1.16 -6.18
C ARG A 29 -9.52 -0.96 -5.67
N TYR A 30 -9.70 -0.56 -4.41
CA TYR A 30 -11.01 -0.55 -3.75
C TYR A 30 -11.63 0.83 -3.65
N LYS A 31 -11.20 1.76 -4.51
CA LYS A 31 -11.60 3.15 -4.46
C LYS A 31 -11.49 3.72 -3.03
N GLY A 32 -10.31 3.64 -2.42
CA GLY A 32 -10.09 4.17 -1.08
C GLY A 32 -10.36 5.68 -1.00
N LEU A 33 -10.25 6.28 0.20
CA LEU A 33 -10.57 7.69 0.44
C LEU A 33 -9.91 8.63 -0.59
N PHE A 34 -8.70 8.30 -1.06
CA PHE A 34 -7.99 9.05 -2.10
C PHE A 34 -8.58 8.87 -3.50
N PHE A 35 -9.09 7.69 -3.83
CA PHE A 35 -9.80 7.43 -5.09
C PHE A 35 -11.16 8.12 -5.13
N GLN A 36 -11.87 8.22 -4.00
CA GLN A 36 -13.07 9.03 -3.90
C GLN A 36 -12.78 10.54 -4.00
N LEU A 37 -11.58 10.97 -3.60
CA LEU A 37 -11.09 12.34 -3.77
C LEU A 37 -10.60 12.65 -5.20
N LEU A 38 -10.34 11.64 -6.02
CA LEU A 38 -9.91 11.80 -7.41
C LEU A 38 -11.07 12.30 -8.29
N PRO A 39 -10.81 13.11 -9.32
CA PRO A 39 -11.86 13.57 -10.24
C PRO A 39 -12.51 12.40 -11.00
N GLU A 40 -13.80 12.52 -11.31
CA GLU A 40 -14.58 11.45 -11.98
C GLU A 40 -13.92 10.94 -13.28
N SER A 41 -13.25 11.80 -14.04
CA SER A 41 -12.55 11.44 -15.28
C SER A 41 -11.42 10.43 -15.05
N VAL A 42 -10.66 10.57 -13.96
CA VAL A 42 -9.57 9.66 -13.60
C VAL A 42 -10.12 8.39 -12.98
N GLN A 43 -11.19 8.50 -12.18
CA GLN A 43 -11.89 7.35 -11.61
C GLN A 43 -12.46 6.42 -12.69
N SER A 44 -13.08 6.98 -13.73
CA SER A 44 -13.67 6.22 -14.83
C SER A 44 -12.58 5.50 -15.63
N TYR A 45 -11.47 6.18 -15.92
CA TYR A 45 -10.35 5.60 -16.66
C TYR A 45 -9.71 4.39 -15.95
N VAL A 46 -9.53 4.49 -14.63
CA VAL A 46 -8.96 3.39 -13.83
C VAL A 46 -9.97 2.26 -13.61
N THR A 47 -11.28 2.56 -13.52
CA THR A 47 -12.34 1.53 -13.41
C THR A 47 -12.47 0.72 -14.70
N ASP A 48 -12.32 1.34 -15.86
CA ASP A 48 -12.48 0.67 -17.16
C ASP A 48 -11.27 -0.19 -17.59
N ASN A 49 -10.11 -0.02 -16.95
CA ASN A 49 -8.84 -0.66 -17.36
C ASN A 49 -8.26 -1.65 -16.31
N ILE A 50 -9.02 -1.98 -15.26
CA ILE A 50 -8.72 -3.03 -14.26
C ILE A 50 -9.70 -4.19 -14.46
#